data_AF-A0A8A2UDN1-F1
#
_entry.id   AF-A0A8A2UDN1-F1
#
_cell.length_a   1.000
_cell.length_b   1.000
_cell.length_c   1.000
_cell.angle_alpha   90.00
_cell.angle_beta   90.00
_cell.angle_gamma   90.00
#
_symmetry.space_group_name_H-M   'P 1'
#
loop_
_entity.id
_entity.type
_entity.pdbx_description
1 polymer ?
#
loop_
_entity_poly.entity_id
_entity_poly.type
_entity_poly.pdbx_seq_one_letter_code
_entity_poly.pdbx_strand_id
1 'polypeptide(L)'
;MSSGDPKALSVVETALQREIRVDCYVRSSLSTAVASRVTTLVERLRTLSERGVVADVRVDQWPLNGSIADESRRTRDELVDAFEQWAAQHGYSLEPAFRRRITPPSPLGLEGEPRERTRVPLVALAFYEADTDAERLRGVVPCTDDSRPDTGRTYTVDQWLTAVERTLLDTAPNEPGTGQTTPLEGQ
;
A
#
# COMPACT_ATOMS: atom_id res chain seq x y z
N MET A 1 -23.89 9.02 12.10
CA MET A 1 -23.85 7.58 11.74
C MET A 1 -22.77 7.41 10.69
N SER A 2 -21.54 7.12 11.11
CA SER A 2 -20.42 6.91 10.18
C SER A 2 -20.58 5.53 9.55
N SER A 3 -21.13 5.49 8.34
CA SER A 3 -21.03 4.33 7.49
C SER A 3 -19.57 4.23 7.05
N GLY A 4 -18.74 3.56 7.85
CA GLY A 4 -17.42 3.13 7.42
C GLY A 4 -17.63 2.25 6.18
N ASP A 5 -17.03 2.62 5.08
CA ASP A 5 -17.09 1.82 3.86
C ASP A 5 -16.48 0.44 4.16
N PRO A 6 -17.24 -0.66 4.03
CA PRO A 6 -16.79 -1.99 4.45
C PRO A 6 -15.54 -2.46 3.68
N LYS A 7 -15.29 -1.88 2.50
CA LYS A 7 -14.12 -2.18 1.68
C LYS A 7 -12.87 -1.38 2.06
N ALA A 8 -13.05 -0.13 2.48
CA ALA A 8 -11.99 0.64 3.14
C ALA A 8 -11.45 -0.13 4.36
N LEU A 9 -12.37 -0.74 5.10
CA LEU A 9 -12.04 -1.59 6.23
C LEU A 9 -11.28 -2.83 5.76
N SER A 10 -11.67 -3.51 4.69
CA SER A 10 -10.96 -4.73 4.25
C SER A 10 -9.44 -4.53 3.96
N VAL A 11 -9.05 -3.43 3.32
CA VAL A 11 -7.61 -3.12 3.09
C VAL A 11 -6.89 -2.77 4.40
N VAL A 12 -7.58 -2.09 5.31
CA VAL A 12 -7.07 -1.75 6.66
C VAL A 12 -7.02 -2.97 7.57
N GLU A 13 -8.01 -3.87 7.50
CA GLU A 13 -8.11 -5.11 8.26
C GLU A 13 -7.03 -6.10 7.82
N THR A 14 -6.71 -6.14 6.52
CA THR A 14 -5.57 -6.89 6.01
C THR A 14 -4.28 -6.45 6.70
N ALA A 15 -4.08 -5.15 6.95
CA ALA A 15 -2.90 -4.65 7.67
C ALA A 15 -2.75 -5.17 9.10
N LEU A 16 -3.87 -5.48 9.75
CA LEU A 16 -3.94 -5.76 11.18
C LEU A 16 -3.82 -7.27 11.47
N GLN A 17 -3.75 -8.10 10.43
CA GLN A 17 -3.50 -9.53 10.58
C GLN A 17 -2.01 -9.77 10.81
N ARG A 18 -1.66 -10.49 11.87
CA ARG A 18 -0.27 -10.73 12.33
C ARG A 18 0.59 -11.57 11.36
N GLU A 19 0.07 -11.94 10.21
CA GLU A 19 0.69 -12.80 9.22
C GLU A 19 0.84 -12.10 7.86
N ILE A 20 0.81 -10.77 7.83
CA ILE A 20 0.94 -10.00 6.58
C ILE A 20 2.32 -9.36 6.46
N ARG A 21 2.99 -9.64 5.35
CA ARG A 21 4.20 -8.97 4.88
C ARG A 21 3.79 -7.79 3.98
N VAL A 22 4.42 -6.63 4.18
CA VAL A 22 4.20 -5.45 3.35
C VAL A 22 5.42 -5.18 2.49
N ASP A 23 5.26 -5.23 1.17
CA ASP A 23 6.28 -4.83 0.21
C ASP A 23 5.98 -3.41 -0.28
N CYS A 24 6.84 -2.46 0.09
CA CYS A 24 6.76 -1.04 -0.25
C CYS A 24 7.64 -0.75 -1.46
N TYR A 25 7.03 -0.45 -2.60
CA TYR A 25 7.72 -0.11 -3.85
C TYR A 25 7.82 1.40 -4.04
N VAL A 26 9.05 1.90 -4.12
CA VAL A 26 9.37 3.33 -4.26
C VAL A 26 9.98 3.62 -5.62
N ARG A 27 9.58 4.74 -6.25
CA ARG A 27 10.22 5.19 -7.49
C ARG A 27 11.65 5.67 -7.23
N SER A 28 12.59 5.27 -8.09
CA SER A 28 14.00 5.63 -7.96
C SER A 28 14.30 7.12 -8.26
N SER A 29 13.46 7.78 -9.06
CA SER A 29 13.63 9.19 -9.43
C SER A 29 12.66 10.10 -8.65
N LEU A 30 13.10 10.64 -7.52
CA LEU A 30 12.33 11.55 -6.67
C LEU A 30 13.03 12.91 -6.56
N SER A 31 12.27 14.00 -6.52
CA SER A 31 12.82 15.29 -6.07
C SER A 31 13.06 15.26 -4.57
N THR A 32 13.97 16.08 -4.05
CA THR A 32 14.33 16.12 -2.61
C THR A 32 13.11 16.27 -1.70
N ALA A 33 12.17 17.15 -2.05
CA ALA A 33 10.94 17.34 -1.29
C ALA A 33 10.04 16.08 -1.26
N VAL A 34 10.00 15.32 -2.35
CA VAL A 34 9.25 14.08 -2.43
C VAL A 34 9.98 12.96 -1.68
N ALA A 35 11.31 12.89 -1.80
CA ALA A 35 12.13 11.91 -1.09
C ALA A 35 11.91 12.00 0.42
N SER A 36 11.91 13.22 0.99
CA SER A 36 11.63 13.42 2.42
C SER A 36 10.27 12.88 2.84
N ARG A 37 9.21 13.11 2.05
CA ARG A 37 7.87 12.57 2.33
C ARG A 37 7.82 11.05 2.26
N VAL A 38 8.54 10.46 1.29
CA VAL A 38 8.64 9.01 1.18
C VAL A 38 9.42 8.41 2.35
N THR A 39 10.50 9.05 2.80
CA THR A 39 11.22 8.64 4.00
C THR A 39 10.30 8.61 5.22
N THR A 40 9.52 9.67 5.46
CA THR A 40 8.54 9.69 6.57
C THR A 40 7.53 8.56 6.47
N LEU A 41 7.05 8.26 5.26
CA LEU A 41 6.11 7.16 5.02
C LEU A 41 6.76 5.80 5.35
N VAL A 42 7.99 5.57 4.88
CA VAL A 42 8.74 4.34 5.15
C VAL A 42 9.01 4.15 6.63
N GLU A 43 9.37 5.22 7.35
CA GLU A 43 9.58 5.15 8.80
C GLU A 43 8.29 4.79 9.54
N ARG A 44 7.13 5.34 9.13
CA ARG A 44 5.82 4.93 9.68
C ARG A 44 5.55 3.44 9.47
N LEU A 45 5.83 2.90 8.27
CA LEU A 45 5.69 1.47 7.99
C LEU A 45 6.58 0.61 8.88
N ARG A 46 7.85 1.01 9.05
CA ARG A 46 8.79 0.30 9.92
C ARG A 46 8.30 0.26 11.36
N THR A 47 7.79 1.39 11.88
CA THR A 47 7.19 1.44 13.21
C THR A 47 6.01 0.47 13.37
N LEU A 48 5.20 0.24 12.32
CA LEU A 48 4.14 -0.77 12.36
C LEU A 48 4.71 -2.20 12.48
N SER A 49 5.80 -2.50 11.76
CA SER A 49 6.50 -3.78 11.88
C SER A 49 7.12 -3.99 13.26
N GLU A 50 7.78 -2.97 13.81
CA GLU A 50 8.41 -3.01 15.14
C GLU A 50 7.38 -3.24 16.25
N ARG A 51 6.16 -2.74 16.07
CA ARG A 51 5.03 -2.94 16.98
C ARG A 51 4.32 -4.29 16.79
N GLY A 52 4.75 -5.10 15.81
CA GLY A 52 4.14 -6.40 15.49
C GLY A 52 2.73 -6.28 14.90
N VAL A 53 2.41 -5.15 14.27
CA VAL A 53 1.13 -4.93 13.58
C VAL A 53 1.11 -5.69 12.26
N VAL A 54 2.24 -5.64 11.56
CA VAL A 54 2.53 -6.42 10.35
C VAL A 54 3.72 -7.35 10.65
N ALA A 55 3.79 -8.48 9.95
CA ALA A 55 4.81 -9.50 10.18
C ALA A 55 6.21 -9.03 9.73
N ASP A 56 6.29 -8.37 8.57
CA ASP A 56 7.53 -7.88 7.97
C ASP A 56 7.25 -6.71 7.02
N VAL A 57 8.22 -5.82 6.85
CA VAL A 57 8.16 -4.69 5.91
C VAL A 57 9.41 -4.68 5.05
N ARG A 58 9.23 -4.85 3.74
CA ARG A 58 10.28 -4.76 2.73
C ARG A 58 10.14 -3.47 1.96
N VAL A 59 11.26 -2.79 1.71
CA VAL A 59 11.27 -1.54 0.94
C VAL A 59 12.15 -1.74 -0.27
N ASP A 60 11.52 -1.74 -1.44
CA ASP A 60 12.15 -2.01 -2.71
C ASP A 60 11.96 -0.85 -3.69
N GLN A 61 12.85 -0.74 -4.66
CA GLN A 61 12.66 0.16 -5.78
C GLN A 61 11.86 -0.51 -6.88
N TRP A 62 10.97 0.26 -7.52
CA TRP A 62 10.29 -0.20 -8.74
C TRP A 62 11.31 -0.66 -9.78
N PRO A 63 11.18 -1.88 -10.35
CA PRO A 63 12.04 -2.34 -11.44
C PRO A 63 12.00 -1.37 -12.61
N LEU A 64 13.09 -1.22 -13.37
CA LEU A 64 13.14 -0.32 -14.53
C LEU A 64 12.22 -0.80 -15.67
N ASN A 65 11.71 0.13 -16.47
CA ASN A 65 10.83 -0.21 -17.59
C ASN A 65 11.60 -0.97 -18.67
N GLY A 66 11.15 -2.14 -19.07
CA GLY A 66 11.82 -2.96 -20.08
C GLY A 66 13.19 -3.47 -19.65
N SER A 67 13.47 -3.54 -18.34
CA SER A 67 14.60 -4.33 -17.85
C SER A 67 14.31 -5.79 -18.15
N ILE A 68 15.25 -6.49 -18.78
CA ILE A 68 15.23 -7.95 -18.81
C ILE A 68 15.24 -8.39 -17.35
N ALA A 69 14.29 -9.25 -16.96
CA ALA A 69 14.31 -9.87 -15.65
C ALA A 69 15.70 -10.49 -15.46
N ASP A 70 16.43 -10.04 -14.44
CA ASP A 70 17.47 -10.91 -13.88
C ASP A 70 16.73 -12.17 -13.40
N GLU A 71 17.27 -13.37 -13.56
CA GLU A 71 16.54 -14.65 -13.37
C GLU A 71 15.84 -14.78 -11.99
N SER A 72 16.16 -13.88 -11.05
CA SER A 72 15.60 -13.79 -9.71
C SER A 72 14.55 -12.67 -9.48
N ARG A 73 14.32 -11.72 -10.40
CA ARG A 73 13.49 -10.52 -10.14
C ARG A 73 12.44 -10.26 -11.22
N ARG A 74 11.16 -10.22 -10.81
CA ARG A 74 10.03 -9.83 -11.66
C ARG A 74 10.25 -8.46 -12.30
N THR A 75 9.87 -8.36 -13.57
CA THR A 75 9.80 -7.09 -14.29
C THR A 75 8.70 -6.19 -13.70
N ARG A 76 8.76 -4.90 -14.03
CA ARG A 76 7.72 -3.95 -13.62
C ARG A 76 6.35 -4.35 -14.16
N ASP A 77 6.30 -4.81 -15.40
CA ASP A 77 5.06 -5.19 -16.07
C ASP A 77 4.46 -6.44 -15.41
N GLU A 78 5.25 -7.47 -15.13
CA GLU A 78 4.77 -8.66 -14.40
C GLU A 78 4.25 -8.34 -13.00
N LEU A 79 4.89 -7.42 -12.27
CA LEU A 79 4.40 -6.96 -10.96
C LEU A 79 3.07 -6.23 -11.10
N VAL A 80 2.96 -5.33 -12.06
CA VAL A 80 1.72 -4.56 -12.26
C VAL A 80 0.59 -5.46 -12.77
N ASP A 81 0.88 -6.42 -13.65
CA ASP A 81 -0.08 -7.45 -14.09
C ASP A 81 -0.63 -8.23 -12.90
N ALA A 82 0.23 -8.69 -11.98
CA ALA A 82 -0.20 -9.38 -10.77
C ALA A 82 -1.09 -8.49 -9.88
N PHE A 83 -0.75 -7.21 -9.77
CA PHE A 83 -1.54 -6.25 -8.97
C PHE A 83 -2.88 -5.94 -9.61
N GLU A 84 -2.93 -5.73 -10.93
CA GLU A 84 -4.17 -5.50 -11.68
C GLU A 84 -5.07 -6.74 -11.65
N GLN A 85 -4.48 -7.93 -11.72
CA GLN A 85 -5.19 -9.20 -11.62
C GLN A 85 -5.84 -9.37 -10.24
N TRP A 86 -5.13 -9.03 -9.15
CA TRP A 86 -5.72 -8.96 -7.81
C TRP A 86 -6.83 -7.93 -7.74
N ALA A 87 -6.58 -6.71 -8.24
CA ALA A 87 -7.56 -5.63 -8.18
C ALA A 87 -8.87 -6.04 -8.88
N ALA A 88 -8.79 -6.57 -10.09
CA ALA A 88 -9.95 -7.04 -10.86
C ALA A 88 -10.73 -8.17 -10.14
N GLN A 89 -10.04 -9.10 -9.50
CA GLN A 89 -10.70 -10.18 -8.73
C GLN A 89 -11.43 -9.67 -7.48
N HIS A 90 -10.99 -8.55 -6.93
CA HIS A 90 -11.52 -7.98 -5.69
C HIS A 90 -12.42 -6.74 -5.90
N GLY A 91 -12.72 -6.37 -7.15
CA GLY A 91 -13.48 -5.17 -7.48
C GLY A 91 -12.75 -3.88 -7.13
N TYR A 92 -11.46 -3.82 -7.46
CA TYR A 92 -10.68 -2.59 -7.41
C TYR A 92 -10.10 -2.32 -8.79
N SER A 93 -9.86 -1.05 -9.05
CA SER A 93 -9.01 -0.60 -10.14
C SER A 93 -7.74 0.01 -9.57
N LEU A 94 -6.61 -0.26 -10.21
CA LEU A 94 -5.35 0.42 -9.89
C LEU A 94 -5.24 1.79 -10.57
N GLU A 95 -6.14 2.09 -11.51
CA GLU A 95 -6.27 3.42 -12.07
C GLU A 95 -6.85 4.39 -11.01
N PRO A 96 -6.42 5.66 -11.00
CA PRO A 96 -5.51 6.32 -11.95
C PRO A 96 -4.02 6.20 -11.61
N ALA A 97 -3.66 5.52 -10.52
CA ALA A 97 -2.31 5.53 -9.96
C ALA A 97 -1.32 4.71 -10.80
N PHE A 98 -1.78 3.56 -11.30
CA PHE A 98 -1.10 2.73 -12.27
C PHE A 98 -1.69 3.03 -13.65
N ARG A 99 -0.86 3.21 -14.67
CA ARG A 99 -1.33 3.43 -16.04
C ARG A 99 -0.42 2.76 -17.05
N ARG A 100 -1.00 1.98 -17.95
CA ARG A 100 -0.35 1.53 -19.17
C ARG A 100 -0.44 2.64 -20.21
N ARG A 101 0.70 3.07 -20.76
CA ARG A 101 0.74 4.06 -21.85
C ARG A 101 1.52 3.49 -23.02
N ILE A 102 0.87 3.42 -24.18
CA ILE A 102 1.57 3.20 -25.44
C ILE A 102 2.26 4.53 -25.79
N THR A 103 3.59 4.55 -25.78
CA THR A 103 4.35 5.72 -26.25
C THR A 103 4.58 5.53 -27.74
N PRO A 104 4.03 6.39 -28.61
CA PRO A 104 4.29 6.29 -30.05
C PRO A 104 5.79 6.49 -30.34
N PRO A 105 6.28 5.97 -31.48
CA PRO A 105 7.65 6.21 -31.94
C PRO A 105 8.00 7.70 -31.87
N SER A 106 9.25 8.01 -31.53
CA SER A 106 9.69 9.40 -31.44
C SER A 106 9.54 10.07 -32.81
N PRO A 107 8.90 11.24 -32.91
CA PRO A 107 8.74 11.96 -34.18
C PRO A 107 10.08 12.47 -34.76
N LEU A 108 11.18 12.35 -34.00
CA LEU A 108 12.54 12.73 -34.39
C LEU A 108 13.30 11.64 -35.17
N GLY A 109 12.61 10.62 -35.71
CA GLY A 109 13.20 9.67 -36.66
C GLY A 109 14.19 8.67 -36.06
N LEU A 110 14.23 8.53 -34.73
CA LEU A 110 14.85 7.36 -34.11
C LEU A 110 13.87 6.20 -34.28
N GLU A 111 14.14 5.34 -35.26
CA GLU A 111 13.41 4.10 -35.50
C GLU A 111 13.33 3.29 -34.19
N GLY A 112 12.18 3.35 -33.56
CA GLY A 112 11.92 2.64 -32.32
C GLY A 112 10.46 2.24 -32.33
N GLU A 113 10.20 0.94 -32.26
CA GLU A 113 8.87 0.36 -32.10
C GLU A 113 8.12 1.10 -30.98
N PRO A 114 6.79 1.33 -31.12
CA PRO A 114 5.99 1.87 -30.03
C PRO A 114 6.18 1.00 -28.78
N ARG A 115 6.63 1.63 -27.68
CA ARG A 115 6.89 0.91 -26.43
C ARG A 115 5.73 1.13 -25.48
N GLU A 116 5.14 0.03 -25.04
CA GLU A 116 4.27 0.05 -23.86
C GLU A 116 5.13 0.42 -22.65
N ARG A 117 4.66 1.42 -21.91
CA ARG A 117 5.31 1.90 -20.69
C ARG A 117 4.32 1.88 -19.55
N THR A 118 4.65 1.11 -18.53
CA THR A 118 3.87 1.06 -17.30
C THR A 118 4.31 2.16 -16.36
N ARG A 119 3.40 3.11 -16.14
CA ARG A 119 3.57 4.20 -15.18
C ARG A 119 3.06 3.74 -13.82
N VAL A 120 4.01 3.55 -12.91
CA VAL A 120 3.77 3.24 -11.49
C VAL A 120 3.70 4.51 -10.62
N PRO A 121 2.99 4.48 -9.48
CA PRO A 121 2.95 5.58 -8.52
C PRO A 121 4.32 5.83 -7.86
N LEU A 122 4.43 6.93 -7.10
CA LEU A 122 5.65 7.25 -6.34
C LEU A 122 5.94 6.21 -5.26
N VAL A 123 4.88 5.76 -4.59
CA VAL A 123 4.89 4.70 -3.58
C VAL A 123 3.68 3.81 -3.82
N ALA A 124 3.88 2.50 -3.75
CA ALA A 124 2.81 1.52 -3.63
C ALA A 124 3.15 0.51 -2.53
N LEU A 125 2.14 -0.03 -1.87
CA LEU A 125 2.27 -1.16 -0.95
C LEU A 125 1.55 -2.36 -1.55
N ALA A 126 2.20 -3.51 -1.50
CA ALA A 126 1.59 -4.81 -1.73
C ALA A 126 1.58 -5.59 -0.41
N PHE A 127 0.46 -6.22 -0.10
CA PHE A 127 0.26 -6.99 1.13
C PHE A 127 0.23 -8.48 0.79
N TYR A 128 1.16 -9.24 1.33
CA TYR A 128 1.27 -10.68 1.10
C TYR A 128 1.03 -11.46 2.39
N GLU A 129 0.44 -12.66 2.30
CA GLU A 129 0.50 -13.63 3.39
C GLU A 129 1.96 -14.06 3.63
N ALA A 130 2.41 -14.01 4.87
CA ALA A 130 3.79 -14.29 5.27
C ALA A 130 4.08 -15.80 5.44
N ASP A 131 3.04 -16.61 5.67
CA ASP A 131 3.17 -18.04 6.04
C ASP A 131 2.98 -19.01 4.86
N THR A 132 2.84 -18.52 3.62
CA THR A 132 2.56 -19.37 2.46
C THR A 132 3.76 -19.52 1.53
N ASP A 133 4.03 -20.75 1.09
CA ASP A 133 5.06 -21.10 0.09
C ASP A 133 4.84 -20.37 -1.26
N ALA A 134 3.60 -19.94 -1.51
CA ALA A 134 3.24 -19.04 -2.62
C ALA A 134 3.01 -17.61 -2.11
N GLU A 135 3.53 -16.61 -2.83
CA GLU A 135 3.28 -15.19 -2.52
C GLU A 135 1.81 -14.83 -2.78
N ARG A 136 0.94 -15.02 -1.78
CA ARG A 136 -0.47 -14.72 -1.91
C ARG A 136 -0.76 -13.26 -1.64
N LEU A 137 -1.01 -12.51 -2.71
CA LEU A 137 -1.38 -11.10 -2.65
C LEU A 137 -2.78 -10.93 -2.04
N ARG A 138 -2.87 -10.14 -0.97
CA ARG A 138 -4.10 -9.81 -0.23
C ARG A 138 -4.58 -8.40 -0.47
N GLY A 139 -3.68 -7.51 -0.87
CA GLY A 139 -4.02 -6.11 -1.07
C GLY A 139 -2.95 -5.35 -1.85
N VAL A 140 -3.39 -4.29 -2.55
CA VAL A 140 -2.48 -3.30 -3.15
C VAL A 140 -3.03 -1.90 -2.87
N VAL A 141 -2.16 -0.98 -2.46
CA VAL A 141 -2.46 0.45 -2.41
C VAL A 141 -1.37 1.24 -3.15
N PRO A 142 -1.69 2.34 -3.87
CA PRO A 142 -3.03 2.91 -4.03
C PRO A 142 -3.96 2.08 -4.93
N CYS A 143 -5.23 2.04 -4.58
CA CYS A 143 -6.29 1.40 -5.37
C CYS A 143 -7.57 2.24 -5.31
N THR A 144 -8.41 2.11 -6.33
CA THR A 144 -9.71 2.77 -6.42
C THR A 144 -10.79 1.71 -6.34
N ASP A 145 -11.78 1.90 -5.49
CA ASP A 145 -12.98 1.06 -5.50
C ASP A 145 -13.78 1.31 -6.78
N ASP A 146 -13.94 0.27 -7.59
CA ASP A 146 -14.71 0.33 -8.84
C ASP A 146 -16.18 -0.08 -8.63
N SER A 147 -16.53 -0.51 -7.42
CA SER A 147 -17.86 -1.01 -7.08
C SER A 147 -18.94 0.10 -7.11
N ARG A 148 -18.52 1.37 -7.18
CA ARG A 148 -19.40 2.52 -7.42
C ARG A 148 -18.79 3.45 -8.49
N PRO A 149 -19.15 3.30 -9.77
CA PRO A 149 -18.53 4.03 -10.87
C PRO A 149 -18.67 5.57 -10.76
N ASP A 150 -19.72 6.07 -10.11
CA ASP A 150 -19.98 7.51 -9.95
C ASP A 150 -19.32 8.12 -8.69
N THR A 151 -18.81 7.28 -7.77
CA THR A 151 -18.20 7.72 -6.50
C THR A 151 -16.95 6.91 -6.14
N GLY A 152 -16.23 6.40 -7.15
CA GLY A 152 -15.08 5.53 -6.94
C GLY A 152 -14.06 6.19 -6.02
N ARG A 153 -13.82 5.57 -4.87
CA ARG A 153 -12.94 6.13 -3.84
C ARG A 153 -11.53 5.59 -4.02
N THR A 154 -10.58 6.48 -4.24
CA THR A 154 -9.16 6.13 -4.24
C THR A 154 -8.61 6.10 -2.81
N TYR A 155 -8.14 4.92 -2.41
CA TYR A 155 -7.39 4.69 -1.19
C TYR A 155 -5.90 4.90 -1.47
N THR A 156 -5.28 5.84 -0.76
CA THR A 156 -3.85 6.14 -0.89
C THR A 156 -3.05 5.44 0.21
N VAL A 157 -1.75 5.31 0.00
CA VAL A 157 -0.82 4.76 1.00
C VAL A 157 -0.90 5.53 2.33
N ASP A 158 -0.98 6.85 2.26
CA ASP A 158 -1.09 7.71 3.45
C ASP A 158 -2.43 7.53 4.18
N GLN A 159 -3.55 7.41 3.44
CA GLN A 159 -4.86 7.15 4.05
C GLN A 159 -4.88 5.81 4.78
N TRP A 160 -4.27 4.78 4.18
CA TRP A 160 -4.15 3.47 4.80
C TRP A 160 -3.31 3.53 6.08
N LEU A 161 -2.12 4.14 6.02
CA LEU A 161 -1.25 4.30 7.20
C LEU A 161 -1.97 5.02 8.34
N THR A 162 -2.64 6.13 8.01
CA THR A 162 -3.40 6.93 8.98
C THR A 162 -4.56 6.14 9.59
N ALA A 163 -5.24 5.32 8.79
CA ALA A 163 -6.32 4.47 9.28
C ALA A 163 -5.81 3.39 10.25
N VAL A 164 -4.72 2.70 9.91
CA VAL A 164 -4.09 1.68 10.77
C VAL A 164 -3.60 2.30 12.08
N GLU A 165 -2.86 3.42 12.01
CA GLU A 165 -2.38 4.14 13.19
C GLU A 165 -3.53 4.57 14.10
N ARG A 166 -4.65 5.04 13.54
CA ARG A 166 -5.84 5.40 14.30
C ARG A 166 -6.46 4.19 14.98
N THR A 167 -6.59 3.06 14.29
CA THR A 167 -7.13 1.84 14.89
C THR A 167 -6.26 1.34 16.04
N LEU A 168 -4.94 1.46 15.94
CA LEU A 168 -4.02 1.11 17.03
C LEU A 168 -4.18 2.02 18.25
N LEU A 169 -4.42 3.31 18.04
CA LEU A 169 -4.72 4.26 19.12
C LEU A 169 -6.06 3.96 19.81
N ASP A 170 -7.06 3.53 19.04
CA ASP A 170 -8.39 3.17 19.56
C ASP A 170 -8.39 1.83 20.29
N THR A 171 -7.55 0.89 19.84
CA THR A 171 -7.41 -0.45 20.42
C THR A 171 -6.45 -0.48 21.62
N ALA A 172 -5.68 0.60 21.85
CA ALA A 172 -4.88 0.72 23.05
C ALA A 172 -5.83 0.68 24.26
N PRO A 173 -5.70 -0.31 25.17
CA PRO A 173 -6.57 -0.37 26.32
C PRO A 173 -6.42 0.94 27.08
N ASN A 174 -7.52 1.67 27.20
CA ASN A 174 -7.63 2.79 28.12
C ASN A 174 -7.23 2.22 29.48
N GLU A 175 -6.01 2.48 29.96
CA GLU A 175 -5.62 2.07 31.31
C GLU A 175 -6.67 2.68 32.23
N PRO A 176 -7.50 1.89 32.92
CA PRO A 176 -8.45 2.44 33.85
C PRO A 176 -7.64 3.10 34.94
N GLY A 177 -7.57 4.43 34.86
CA GLY A 177 -6.99 5.30 35.86
C GLY A 177 -7.47 4.82 37.22
N THR A 178 -6.50 4.39 38.01
CA THR A 178 -6.61 3.79 39.33
C THR A 178 -7.75 4.43 40.10
N GLY A 179 -8.79 3.64 40.38
CA GLY A 179 -9.80 4.00 41.34
C GLY A 179 -9.16 4.20 42.71
N GLN A 180 -8.85 5.45 43.06
CA GLN A 180 -8.70 5.87 44.44
C GLN A 180 -10.00 6.53 44.89
N THR A 181 -11.01 5.70 45.13
CA THR A 181 -12.03 6.02 46.14
C THR A 181 -11.36 5.91 47.50
N THR A 182 -10.84 7.03 48.01
CA THR A 182 -10.62 7.20 49.44
C THR A 182 -11.99 7.27 50.11
N PRO A 183 -12.32 6.38 51.06
CA PRO A 183 -13.49 6.56 51.90
C PRO A 183 -13.25 7.75 52.82
N LEU A 184 -14.26 8.61 52.93
CA LEU A 184 -14.41 9.57 54.00
C LEU A 184 -14.50 8.84 55.34
N GLU A 185 -13.61 9.15 56.28
CA GLU A 185 -13.98 9.13 57.71
C GLU A 185 -13.51 10.45 58.32
N GLY A 186 -14.49 11.33 58.51
CA GLY A 186 -14.45 12.29 59.59
C GLY A 186 -15.25 11.70 60.75
N GLN A 187 -14.64 11.67 61.93
CA GLN A 187 -15.18 12.13 63.21
C GLN A 187 -14.07 12.12 64.27
#